data_AF-A0A971VRL2-F1
#
_entry.id   AF-A0A971VRL2-F1
#
_cell.length_a   1.000
_cell.length_b   1.000
_cell.length_c   1.000
_cell.angle_alpha   90.00
_cell.angle_beta   90.00
_cell.angle_gamma   90.00
#
_symmetry.space_group_name_H-M   'P 1'
#
loop_
_entity.id
_entity.type
_entity.pdbx_description
1 polymer ?
#
loop_
_entity_poly.entity_id
_entity_poly.type
_entity_poly.pdbx_seq_one_letter_code
_entity_poly.pdbx_strand_id
1 'polypeptide(L)'
;ITLIAATTENPYFYVYPAVLSRCFVFEFKAVTAAEAKEAVRKAFAFLEKERGESYSIEDGVIEHIAAASGGDVRRAVNSAEMAALSALPDKENPKHKSISLDGVQRLFDKSLIRYDREGDEHYDLLSAFQKSMRGSDPDAALHYLARLLEAGDLPSAARRLMVTAAEDVGLAYPMIIPIVKAAVDMAFQVGLPEARIPLADAVVLVCNSPKSNSAYLAIDAAISDIRKGKSGPIPRALQNMHYDGEDAAVKGQFYKYPHDYEGHYVPQQYLPDTLKGVKYYEYGDNKNEQAAKEYWDKIKKRK
;
A
#
# COMPACT_ATOMS: atom_id res chain seq x y z
N ILE A 1 -12.18 21.72 -26.28
CA ILE A 1 -10.94 20.96 -26.02
C ILE A 1 -11.36 19.55 -25.64
N THR A 2 -10.74 18.53 -26.22
CA THR A 2 -10.93 17.13 -25.80
C THR A 2 -9.73 16.74 -24.95
N LEU A 3 -9.96 16.36 -23.70
CA LEU A 3 -8.92 15.94 -22.77
C LEU A 3 -8.84 14.41 -22.77
N ILE A 4 -7.65 13.87 -23.07
CA ILE A 4 -7.33 12.45 -22.94
C ILE A 4 -6.18 12.36 -21.95
N ALA A 5 -6.40 11.65 -20.85
CA ALA A 5 -5.41 11.46 -19.79
C ALA A 5 -5.30 9.97 -19.45
N ALA A 6 -4.12 9.54 -19.02
CA ALA A 6 -3.84 8.17 -18.60
C ALA A 6 -3.14 8.19 -17.24
N THR A 7 -3.45 7.20 -16.40
CA THR A 7 -2.86 7.03 -15.06
C THR A 7 -2.74 5.55 -14.76
N THR A 8 -1.71 5.16 -14.01
CA THR A 8 -1.58 3.82 -13.42
C THR A 8 -2.23 3.74 -12.04
N GLU A 9 -2.49 4.88 -11.40
CA GLU A 9 -3.18 4.99 -10.12
C GLU A 9 -4.69 5.05 -10.32
N ASN A 10 -5.45 4.61 -9.31
CA ASN A 10 -6.90 4.66 -9.35
C ASN A 10 -7.39 6.13 -9.42
N PRO A 11 -8.08 6.54 -10.50
CA PRO A 11 -8.41 7.93 -10.76
C PRO A 11 -9.40 8.53 -9.75
N TYR A 12 -10.21 7.71 -9.08
CA TYR A 12 -11.17 8.18 -8.07
C TYR A 12 -10.51 8.74 -6.81
N PHE A 13 -9.24 8.40 -6.54
CA PHE A 13 -8.50 8.91 -5.39
C PHE A 13 -7.70 10.18 -5.69
N TYR A 14 -7.19 10.32 -6.91
CA TYR A 14 -6.18 11.33 -7.25
C TYR A 14 -6.64 12.38 -8.24
N VAL A 15 -7.79 12.19 -8.90
CA VAL A 15 -8.34 13.15 -9.85
C VAL A 15 -9.50 13.91 -9.21
N TYR A 16 -9.51 15.24 -9.36
CA TYR A 16 -10.59 16.07 -8.82
C TYR A 16 -11.96 15.64 -9.37
N PRO A 17 -13.00 15.54 -8.52
CA PRO A 17 -14.34 15.14 -8.95
C PRO A 17 -14.93 16.01 -10.08
N ALA A 18 -14.54 17.28 -10.15
CA ALA A 18 -14.96 18.19 -11.22
C ALA A 18 -14.43 17.78 -12.61
N VAL A 19 -13.27 17.10 -12.67
CA VAL A 19 -12.74 16.56 -13.93
C VAL A 19 -13.44 15.24 -14.25
N LEU A 20 -13.56 14.35 -13.26
CA LEU A 20 -14.21 13.04 -13.43
C LEU A 20 -15.67 13.16 -13.88
N SER A 21 -16.41 14.18 -13.43
CA SER A 21 -17.80 14.39 -13.86
C SER A 21 -17.97 14.73 -15.34
N ARG A 22 -16.87 15.03 -16.05
CA ARG A 22 -16.84 15.41 -17.46
C ARG A 22 -16.00 14.46 -18.31
N CYS A 23 -15.50 13.36 -17.73
CA CYS A 23 -14.66 12.38 -18.41
C CYS A 23 -15.26 10.97 -18.28
N PHE A 24 -15.08 10.15 -19.31
CA PHE A 24 -15.30 8.72 -19.21
C PHE A 24 -14.03 8.06 -18.69
N VAL A 25 -14.18 7.19 -17.69
CA VAL A 25 -13.07 6.40 -17.14
C VAL A 25 -13.10 5.03 -17.82
N PHE A 26 -12.01 4.71 -18.53
CA PHE A 26 -11.79 3.40 -19.13
C PHE A 26 -10.68 2.70 -18.37
N GLU A 27 -10.95 1.47 -17.96
CA GLU A 27 -9.92 0.60 -17.39
C GLU A 27 -9.23 -0.17 -18.52
N PHE A 28 -7.90 -0.11 -18.56
CA PHE A 28 -7.08 -0.93 -19.43
C PHE A 28 -6.47 -2.06 -18.60
N LYS A 29 -6.60 -3.30 -19.08
CA LYS A 29 -5.99 -4.46 -18.47
C LYS A 29 -4.60 -4.70 -19.06
N ALA A 30 -3.74 -5.33 -18.27
CA ALA A 30 -2.46 -5.84 -18.76
C ALA A 30 -2.69 -6.80 -19.92
N VAL A 31 -1.81 -6.73 -20.92
CA VAL A 31 -1.95 -7.56 -22.12
C VAL A 31 -1.41 -8.96 -21.83
N THR A 32 -2.03 -10.00 -22.36
CA THR A 32 -1.52 -11.36 -22.14
C THR A 32 -0.20 -11.57 -22.88
N ALA A 33 0.61 -12.52 -22.42
CA ALA A 33 1.85 -12.87 -23.12
C ALA A 33 1.58 -13.28 -24.59
N ALA A 34 0.47 -13.98 -24.86
CA ALA A 34 0.07 -14.38 -26.20
C ALA A 34 -0.20 -13.19 -27.13
N GLU A 35 -0.89 -12.16 -26.62
CA GLU A 35 -1.16 -10.92 -27.35
C GLU A 35 0.13 -10.07 -27.51
N ALA A 36 1.01 -10.07 -26.50
CA ALA A 36 2.28 -9.36 -26.56
C ALA A 36 3.23 -9.94 -27.63
N LYS A 37 3.17 -11.24 -27.95
CA LYS A 37 3.96 -11.85 -29.04
C LYS A 37 3.75 -11.14 -30.37
N GLU A 38 2.51 -10.72 -30.65
CA GLU A 38 2.18 -10.05 -31.90
C GLU A 38 2.80 -8.65 -31.97
N ALA A 39 2.83 -7.93 -30.84
CA ALA A 39 3.51 -6.65 -30.75
C ALA A 39 5.04 -6.80 -30.95
N VAL A 40 5.63 -7.86 -30.38
CA VAL A 40 7.06 -8.17 -30.55
C VAL A 40 7.40 -8.48 -32.01
N ARG A 41 6.59 -9.30 -32.69
CA ARG A 41 6.77 -9.58 -34.14
C ARG A 41 6.70 -8.32 -34.97
N LYS A 42 5.69 -7.46 -34.71
CA LYS A 42 5.54 -6.18 -35.40
C LYS A 42 6.72 -5.25 -35.16
N ALA A 43 7.28 -5.23 -33.94
CA ALA A 43 8.45 -4.44 -33.62
C ALA A 43 9.67 -4.89 -34.45
N PHE A 44 9.96 -6.19 -34.51
CA PHE A 44 11.05 -6.71 -35.35
C PHE A 44 10.85 -6.38 -36.83
N ALA A 45 9.67 -6.65 -37.38
CA ALA A 45 9.36 -6.34 -38.79
C ALA A 45 9.49 -4.84 -39.11
N PHE A 46 9.10 -3.98 -38.17
CA PHE A 46 9.29 -2.54 -38.30
C PHE A 46 10.77 -2.16 -38.33
N LEU A 47 11.57 -2.71 -37.40
CA LEU A 47 13.01 -2.46 -37.32
C LEU A 47 13.77 -2.96 -38.56
N GLU A 48 13.38 -4.10 -39.14
CA GLU A 48 13.95 -4.58 -40.41
C GLU A 48 13.76 -3.56 -41.53
N LYS A 49 12.53 -3.05 -41.65
CA LYS A 49 12.18 -2.06 -42.68
C LYS A 49 12.87 -0.72 -42.45
N GLU A 50 12.88 -0.24 -41.21
CA GLU A 50 13.45 1.07 -40.86
C GLU A 50 14.97 1.09 -41.04
N ARG A 51 15.65 0.01 -40.64
CA ARG A 51 17.12 -0.08 -40.65
C ARG A 51 17.67 -0.67 -41.95
N GLY A 52 16.82 -1.26 -42.79
CA GLY A 52 17.24 -1.98 -43.98
C GLY A 52 18.09 -3.22 -43.64
N GLU A 53 17.74 -3.87 -42.53
CA GLU A 53 18.39 -5.06 -41.98
C GLU A 53 17.43 -6.25 -42.04
N SER A 54 17.95 -7.46 -41.83
CA SER A 54 17.14 -8.68 -41.68
C SER A 54 17.58 -9.43 -40.43
N TYR A 55 16.62 -9.90 -39.63
CA TYR A 55 16.89 -10.60 -38.38
C TYR A 55 16.54 -12.08 -38.50
N SER A 56 17.51 -12.94 -38.21
CA SER A 56 17.26 -14.35 -37.93
C SER A 56 16.99 -14.50 -36.43
N ILE A 57 15.72 -14.72 -36.08
CA ILE A 57 15.25 -14.79 -34.70
C ILE A 57 15.15 -16.26 -34.29
N GLU A 58 15.93 -16.66 -33.28
CA GLU A 58 15.87 -18.03 -32.73
C GLU A 58 14.50 -18.33 -32.11
N ASP A 59 14.06 -19.58 -32.24
CA ASP A 59 12.83 -20.08 -31.61
C ASP A 59 12.84 -19.82 -30.09
N GLY A 60 11.74 -19.27 -29.57
CA GLY A 60 11.61 -18.94 -28.15
C GLY A 60 12.03 -17.52 -27.78
N VAL A 61 12.71 -16.76 -28.66
CA VAL A 61 13.04 -15.34 -28.39
C VAL A 61 11.78 -14.49 -28.24
N ILE A 62 10.82 -14.65 -29.15
CA ILE A 62 9.56 -13.87 -29.14
C ILE A 62 8.75 -14.22 -27.89
N GLU A 63 8.65 -15.52 -27.57
CA GLU A 63 8.03 -16.04 -26.36
C GLU A 63 8.65 -15.42 -25.11
N HIS A 64 9.98 -15.42 -25.04
CA HIS A 64 10.71 -14.92 -23.90
C HIS A 64 10.53 -13.42 -23.71
N ILE A 65 10.65 -12.62 -24.78
CA ILE A 65 10.42 -11.17 -24.71
C ILE A 65 8.96 -10.85 -24.31
N ALA A 66 7.98 -11.58 -24.86
CA ALA A 66 6.58 -11.39 -24.55
C ALA A 66 6.24 -11.78 -23.09
N ALA A 67 6.86 -12.84 -22.56
CA ALA A 67 6.72 -13.20 -21.15
C ALA A 67 7.42 -12.18 -20.23
N ALA A 68 8.65 -11.80 -20.58
CA ALA A 68 9.45 -10.83 -19.82
C ALA A 68 8.82 -9.43 -19.77
N SER A 69 7.98 -9.07 -20.76
CA SER A 69 7.27 -7.79 -20.80
C SER A 69 6.11 -7.69 -19.82
N GLY A 70 5.62 -8.83 -19.28
CA GLY A 70 4.64 -8.92 -18.18
C GLY A 70 3.46 -7.96 -18.34
N GLY A 71 2.89 -7.96 -19.54
CA GLY A 71 1.71 -7.18 -19.92
C GLY A 71 1.94 -5.71 -20.27
N ASP A 72 3.19 -5.23 -20.27
CA ASP A 72 3.55 -3.91 -20.80
C ASP A 72 4.08 -4.03 -22.24
N VAL A 73 3.26 -3.60 -23.22
CA VAL A 73 3.61 -3.61 -24.64
C VAL A 73 4.80 -2.71 -24.96
N ARG A 74 4.94 -1.56 -24.27
CA ARG A 74 6.07 -0.65 -24.47
C ARG A 74 7.37 -1.36 -24.08
N ARG A 75 7.37 -2.08 -22.96
CA ARG A 75 8.52 -2.89 -22.53
C ARG A 75 8.85 -3.98 -23.55
N ALA A 76 7.85 -4.70 -24.07
CA ALA A 76 8.05 -5.70 -25.12
C ALA A 76 8.72 -5.10 -26.38
N VAL A 77 8.24 -3.94 -26.85
CA VAL A 77 8.80 -3.26 -28.02
C VAL A 77 10.24 -2.80 -27.77
N ASN A 78 10.50 -2.16 -26.62
CA ASN A 78 11.85 -1.73 -26.25
C ASN A 78 12.81 -2.92 -26.10
N SER A 79 12.33 -4.06 -25.58
CA SER A 79 13.12 -5.29 -25.49
C SER A 79 13.45 -5.85 -26.88
N ALA A 80 12.49 -5.83 -27.83
CA ALA A 80 12.75 -6.23 -29.21
C ALA A 80 13.79 -5.31 -29.87
N GLU A 81 13.71 -3.99 -29.65
CA GLU A 81 14.71 -3.03 -30.13
C GLU A 81 16.10 -3.29 -29.54
N MET A 82 16.20 -3.52 -28.23
CA MET A 82 17.48 -3.83 -27.58
C MET A 82 18.07 -5.15 -28.08
N ALA A 83 17.24 -6.16 -28.32
CA ALA A 83 17.66 -7.42 -28.91
C ALA A 83 18.19 -7.22 -30.34
N ALA A 84 17.52 -6.38 -31.15
CA ALA A 84 17.96 -6.03 -32.49
C ALA A 84 19.28 -5.22 -32.50
N LEU A 85 19.45 -4.27 -31.57
CA LEU A 85 20.69 -3.50 -31.40
C LEU A 85 21.87 -4.37 -30.99
N SER A 86 21.60 -5.41 -30.19
CA SER A 86 22.61 -6.36 -29.70
C SER A 86 22.80 -7.56 -30.62
N ALA A 87 22.09 -7.60 -31.75
CA ALA A 87 22.12 -8.71 -32.68
C ALA A 87 23.50 -8.82 -33.36
N LEU A 88 24.00 -10.05 -33.49
CA LEU A 88 25.31 -10.29 -34.07
C LEU A 88 25.21 -10.32 -35.59
N PRO A 89 26.03 -9.55 -36.33
CA PRO A 89 26.03 -9.59 -37.79
C PRO A 89 26.56 -10.93 -38.30
N ASP A 90 25.98 -11.39 -39.40
CA ASP A 90 26.47 -12.55 -40.12
C ASP A 90 27.82 -12.23 -40.78
N LYS A 91 28.68 -13.25 -40.91
CA LYS A 91 30.02 -13.13 -41.48
C LYS A 91 29.99 -12.79 -42.96
N GLU A 92 28.97 -13.27 -43.69
CA GLU A 92 28.86 -13.06 -45.14
C GLU A 92 28.05 -11.82 -45.51
N ASN A 93 27.06 -11.43 -44.68
CA ASN A 93 26.24 -10.25 -44.90
C ASN A 93 26.02 -9.47 -43.59
N PRO A 94 26.73 -8.35 -43.37
CA PRO A 94 26.58 -7.54 -42.16
C PRO A 94 25.17 -6.96 -41.93
N LYS A 95 24.30 -6.94 -42.96
CA LYS A 95 22.89 -6.53 -42.85
C LYS A 95 21.97 -7.67 -42.43
N HIS A 96 22.46 -8.91 -42.41
CA HIS A 96 21.79 -10.04 -41.82
C HIS A 96 22.32 -10.22 -40.41
N LYS A 97 21.44 -10.24 -39.40
CA LYS A 97 21.85 -10.35 -37.99
C LYS A 97 21.10 -11.47 -37.29
N SER A 98 21.78 -12.22 -36.45
CA SER A 98 21.20 -13.29 -35.64
C SER A 98 20.88 -12.82 -34.22
N ILE A 99 19.70 -13.16 -33.74
CA ILE A 99 19.25 -12.92 -32.37
C ILE A 99 19.04 -14.29 -31.70
N SER A 100 19.88 -14.59 -30.71
CA SER A 100 19.79 -15.84 -29.95
C SER A 100 18.99 -15.68 -28.65
N LEU A 101 18.38 -16.77 -28.20
CA LEU A 101 17.65 -16.83 -26.95
C LEU A 101 18.56 -16.57 -25.74
N ASP A 102 19.76 -17.16 -25.72
CA ASP A 102 20.75 -16.95 -24.66
C ASP A 102 21.22 -15.47 -24.61
N GLY A 103 21.40 -14.82 -25.77
CA GLY A 103 21.74 -13.40 -25.83
C GLY A 103 20.65 -12.52 -25.25
N VAL A 104 19.40 -12.81 -25.60
CA VAL A 104 18.20 -12.14 -25.09
C VAL A 104 18.04 -12.37 -23.57
N GLN A 105 18.19 -13.60 -23.09
CA GLN A 105 18.13 -13.92 -21.66
C GLN A 105 19.17 -13.12 -20.87
N ARG A 106 20.42 -13.08 -21.31
CA ARG A 106 21.47 -12.28 -20.65
C ARG A 106 21.19 -10.79 -20.62
N LEU A 107 20.51 -10.26 -21.64
CA LEU A 107 20.09 -8.85 -21.68
C LEU A 107 18.97 -8.56 -20.67
N PHE A 108 18.09 -9.53 -20.40
CA PHE A 108 16.89 -9.33 -19.59
C PHE A 108 16.94 -9.96 -18.18
N ASP A 109 17.90 -10.82 -17.87
CA ASP A 109 18.06 -11.56 -16.60
C ASP A 109 18.25 -10.65 -15.39
N LYS A 110 18.79 -9.43 -15.56
CA LYS A 110 18.85 -8.44 -14.47
C LYS A 110 17.51 -7.73 -14.19
N SER A 111 16.49 -7.95 -15.01
CA SER A 111 15.16 -7.30 -14.90
C SER A 111 14.00 -8.27 -14.64
N LEU A 112 14.31 -9.56 -14.49
CA LEU A 112 13.37 -10.69 -14.55
C LEU A 112 12.92 -11.24 -13.18
N ILE A 113 13.22 -10.55 -12.07
CA ILE A 113 12.46 -10.76 -10.83
C ILE A 113 11.12 -9.99 -10.97
N ARG A 114 10.21 -10.51 -11.79
CA ARG A 114 8.76 -10.26 -11.63
C ARG A 114 8.27 -11.47 -10.83
N TYR A 115 7.84 -11.38 -9.57
CA TYR A 115 6.92 -10.44 -8.93
C TYR A 115 5.71 -10.09 -9.78
N ASP A 116 4.82 -11.07 -9.85
CA ASP A 116 3.43 -10.89 -10.26
C ASP A 116 2.71 -10.04 -9.21
N ARG A 117 2.73 -8.71 -9.37
CA ARG A 117 2.00 -7.76 -8.51
C ARG A 117 0.48 -7.98 -8.50
N GLU A 118 -0.07 -8.72 -9.48
CA GLU A 118 -1.50 -9.05 -9.56
C GLU A 118 -1.80 -10.50 -9.15
N GLY A 119 -0.77 -11.30 -8.84
CA GLY A 119 -0.89 -12.71 -8.49
C GLY A 119 -0.96 -12.97 -6.99
N ASP A 120 -1.45 -14.17 -6.65
CA ASP A 120 -1.55 -14.65 -5.27
C ASP A 120 -0.19 -14.59 -4.54
N GLU A 121 0.93 -14.79 -5.24
CA GLU A 121 2.28 -14.74 -4.67
C GLU A 121 2.66 -13.36 -4.11
N HIS A 122 2.19 -12.26 -4.71
CA HIS A 122 2.43 -10.90 -4.20
C HIS A 122 1.74 -10.71 -2.84
N TYR A 123 0.48 -11.11 -2.76
CA TYR A 123 -0.31 -11.03 -1.54
C TYR A 123 0.20 -11.98 -0.46
N ASP A 124 0.65 -13.17 -0.84
CA ASP A 124 1.30 -14.11 0.08
C ASP A 124 2.62 -13.55 0.63
N LEU A 125 3.41 -12.85 -0.19
CA LEU A 125 4.63 -12.21 0.28
C LEU A 125 4.34 -11.08 1.27
N LEU A 126 3.37 -10.19 0.98
CA LEU A 126 2.96 -9.13 1.90
C LEU A 126 2.34 -9.69 3.18
N SER A 127 1.57 -10.77 3.06
CA SER A 127 0.95 -11.51 4.15
C SER A 127 2.02 -12.11 5.06
N ALA A 128 3.04 -12.75 4.50
CA ALA A 128 4.16 -13.30 5.24
C ALA A 128 4.99 -12.19 5.91
N PHE A 129 5.28 -11.10 5.19
CA PHE A 129 5.97 -9.93 5.72
C PHE A 129 5.28 -9.36 6.97
N GLN A 130 3.96 -9.14 6.91
CA GLN A 130 3.20 -8.66 8.07
C GLN A 130 3.16 -9.69 9.20
N LYS A 131 2.94 -10.97 8.88
CA LYS A 131 2.86 -12.03 9.89
C LYS A 131 4.18 -12.22 10.63
N SER A 132 5.32 -12.10 9.95
CA SER A 132 6.63 -12.15 10.60
C SER A 132 6.83 -10.98 11.57
N MET A 133 6.48 -9.76 11.15
CA MET A 133 6.53 -8.59 12.04
C MET A 133 5.61 -8.72 13.25
N ARG A 134 4.35 -9.15 13.03
CA ARG A 134 3.37 -9.44 14.08
C ARG A 134 3.87 -10.54 15.03
N GLY A 135 4.45 -11.59 14.46
CA GLY A 135 5.05 -12.73 15.16
C GLY A 135 6.36 -12.40 15.87
N SER A 136 6.87 -11.18 15.75
CA SER A 136 8.14 -10.74 16.35
C SER A 136 9.36 -11.52 15.84
N ASP A 137 9.33 -11.95 14.58
CA ASP A 137 10.45 -12.61 13.90
C ASP A 137 11.15 -11.60 12.96
N PRO A 138 12.24 -10.96 13.40
CA PRO A 138 12.97 -9.98 12.60
C PRO A 138 13.67 -10.61 11.39
N ASP A 139 14.16 -11.84 11.51
CA ASP A 139 14.90 -12.50 10.45
C ASP A 139 13.98 -12.84 9.27
N ALA A 140 12.82 -13.44 9.55
CA ALA A 140 11.81 -13.71 8.54
C ALA A 140 11.24 -12.41 7.92
N ALA A 141 10.99 -11.39 8.75
CA ALA A 141 10.47 -10.11 8.26
C ALA A 141 11.47 -9.41 7.32
N LEU A 142 12.77 -9.41 7.65
CA LEU A 142 13.82 -8.87 6.78
C LEU A 142 13.98 -9.69 5.50
N HIS A 143 13.84 -11.01 5.56
CA HIS A 143 13.84 -11.85 4.36
C HIS A 143 12.70 -11.48 3.41
N TYR A 144 11.47 -11.32 3.92
CA TYR A 144 10.34 -10.92 3.09
C TYR A 144 10.43 -9.47 2.60
N LEU A 145 10.98 -8.56 3.41
CA LEU A 145 11.31 -7.20 2.96
C LEU A 145 12.31 -7.26 1.78
N ALA A 146 13.39 -8.01 1.90
CA ALA A 146 14.38 -8.14 0.83
C ALA A 146 13.73 -8.64 -0.47
N ARG A 147 12.88 -9.67 -0.40
CA ARG A 147 12.13 -10.16 -1.57
C ARG A 147 11.25 -9.09 -2.21
N LEU A 148 10.58 -8.25 -1.41
CA LEU A 148 9.77 -7.14 -1.90
C LEU A 148 10.62 -6.06 -2.59
N LEU A 149 11.79 -5.75 -2.05
CA LEU A 149 12.68 -4.71 -2.59
C LEU A 149 13.43 -5.17 -3.85
N GLU A 150 13.88 -6.43 -3.91
CA GLU A 150 14.46 -7.03 -5.12
C GLU A 150 13.45 -7.09 -6.27
N ALA A 151 12.16 -7.22 -5.94
CA ALA A 151 11.05 -7.09 -6.89
C ALA A 151 10.74 -5.64 -7.30
N GLY A 152 11.44 -4.65 -6.74
CA GLY A 152 11.20 -3.22 -6.98
C GLY A 152 9.91 -2.68 -6.36
N ASP A 153 9.25 -3.41 -5.45
CA ASP A 153 7.98 -3.00 -4.84
C ASP A 153 8.15 -2.27 -3.49
N LEU A 154 8.91 -1.17 -3.54
CA LEU A 154 9.06 -0.25 -2.43
C LEU A 154 7.71 0.27 -1.88
N PRO A 155 6.74 0.71 -2.71
CA PRO A 155 5.49 1.24 -2.20
C PRO A 155 4.65 0.25 -1.40
N SER A 156 4.58 -1.02 -1.81
CA SER A 156 3.80 -2.02 -1.08
C SER A 156 4.46 -2.40 0.24
N ALA A 157 5.79 -2.54 0.27
CA ALA A 157 6.54 -2.77 1.52
C ALA A 157 6.35 -1.62 2.52
N ALA A 158 6.50 -0.36 2.06
CA ALA A 158 6.33 0.82 2.89
C ALA A 158 4.91 0.95 3.46
N ARG A 159 3.89 0.78 2.62
CA ARG A 159 2.48 0.80 3.07
C ARG A 159 2.20 -0.30 4.09
N ARG A 160 2.66 -1.53 3.83
CA ARG A 160 2.43 -2.65 4.74
C ARG A 160 3.11 -2.44 6.08
N LEU A 161 4.34 -1.94 6.08
CA LEU A 161 5.08 -1.62 7.30
C LEU A 161 4.35 -0.57 8.16
N MET A 162 3.81 0.50 7.57
CA MET A 162 2.99 1.48 8.31
C MET A 162 1.71 0.87 8.89
N VAL A 163 1.03 0.01 8.12
CA VAL A 163 -0.15 -0.73 8.61
C VAL A 163 0.23 -1.58 9.82
N THR A 164 1.28 -2.40 9.71
CA THR A 164 1.73 -3.26 10.81
C THR A 164 2.17 -2.48 12.04
N ALA A 165 2.83 -1.34 11.87
CA ALA A 165 3.18 -0.46 12.99
C ALA A 165 1.95 0.02 13.79
N ALA A 166 0.87 0.40 13.09
CA ALA A 166 -0.35 0.88 13.74
C ALA A 166 -1.25 -0.26 14.25
N GLU A 167 -1.37 -1.35 13.49
CA GLU A 167 -2.26 -2.49 13.77
C GLU A 167 -1.69 -3.42 14.85
N ASP A 168 -0.39 -3.73 14.78
CA ASP A 168 0.22 -4.82 15.55
C ASP A 168 1.09 -4.33 16.72
N VAL A 169 1.54 -3.07 16.71
CA VAL A 169 2.25 -2.43 17.83
C VAL A 169 1.38 -1.38 18.50
N GLY A 170 0.87 -0.41 17.72
CA GLY A 170 -0.15 0.54 18.14
C GLY A 170 0.14 1.21 19.49
N LEU A 171 -0.81 1.10 20.43
CA LEU A 171 -0.72 1.72 21.75
C LEU A 171 0.27 1.04 22.69
N ALA A 172 0.77 -0.15 22.36
CA ALA A 172 1.82 -0.77 23.16
C ALA A 172 3.14 0.00 23.09
N TYR A 173 3.43 0.66 21.97
CA TYR A 173 4.50 1.63 21.84
C TYR A 173 4.09 2.76 20.88
N PRO A 174 3.39 3.80 21.35
CA PRO A 174 2.77 4.80 20.47
C PRO A 174 3.75 5.54 19.55
N MET A 175 5.01 5.68 19.96
CA MET A 175 6.07 6.28 19.15
C MET A 175 6.44 5.45 17.91
N ILE A 176 5.98 4.20 17.80
CA ILE A 176 6.20 3.38 16.61
C ILE A 176 5.65 4.06 15.34
N ILE A 177 4.48 4.70 15.43
CA ILE A 177 3.79 5.30 14.27
C ILE A 177 4.64 6.42 13.65
N PRO A 178 5.05 7.46 14.39
CA PRO A 178 5.88 8.52 13.80
C PRO A 178 7.28 8.04 13.41
N ILE A 179 7.89 7.08 14.14
CA ILE A 179 9.22 6.56 13.79
C ILE A 179 9.17 5.80 12.46
N VAL A 180 8.20 4.88 12.31
CA VAL A 180 8.02 4.11 11.08
C VAL A 180 7.65 5.03 9.91
N LYS A 181 6.81 6.05 10.14
CA LYS A 181 6.49 7.04 9.11
C LYS A 181 7.74 7.79 8.64
N ALA A 182 8.60 8.21 9.56
CA ALA A 182 9.86 8.89 9.23
C ALA A 182 10.80 7.97 8.44
N ALA A 183 10.90 6.69 8.82
CA ALA A 183 11.68 5.70 8.07
C ALA A 183 11.16 5.50 6.64
N VAL A 184 9.85 5.41 6.47
CA VAL A 184 9.20 5.33 5.15
C VAL A 184 9.45 6.60 4.33
N ASP A 185 9.36 7.78 4.94
CA ASP A 185 9.63 9.04 4.25
C ASP A 185 11.09 9.14 3.79
N MET A 186 12.04 8.75 4.65
CA MET A 186 13.45 8.64 4.27
C MET A 186 13.61 7.67 3.09
N ALA A 187 12.97 6.50 3.13
CA ALA A 187 13.04 5.51 2.07
C ALA A 187 12.57 6.06 0.71
N PHE A 188 11.45 6.80 0.68
CA PHE A 188 10.97 7.43 -0.54
C PHE A 188 11.84 8.58 -1.03
N GLN A 189 12.46 9.34 -0.12
CA GLN A 189 13.35 10.45 -0.48
C GLN A 189 14.66 9.97 -1.12
N VAL A 190 15.23 8.88 -0.61
CA VAL A 190 16.52 8.37 -1.09
C VAL A 190 16.38 7.40 -2.27
N GLY A 191 15.25 6.68 -2.37
CA GLY A 191 15.03 5.68 -3.43
C GLY A 191 15.89 4.42 -3.28
N LEU A 192 15.67 3.42 -4.13
CA LEU A 192 16.48 2.19 -4.13
C LEU A 192 17.84 2.43 -4.81
N PRO A 193 18.93 1.82 -4.31
CA PRO A 193 18.96 0.79 -3.26
C PRO A 193 18.98 1.31 -1.81
N GLU A 194 19.30 2.59 -1.53
CA GLU A 194 19.47 3.15 -0.18
C GLU A 194 18.23 3.04 0.70
N ALA A 195 17.03 3.05 0.10
CA ALA A 195 15.73 2.93 0.77
C ALA A 195 15.60 1.68 1.65
N ARG A 196 16.36 0.63 1.35
CA ARG A 196 16.36 -0.62 2.13
C ARG A 196 16.83 -0.43 3.57
N ILE A 197 17.71 0.55 3.82
CA ILE A 197 18.36 0.76 5.12
C ILE A 197 17.35 1.26 6.16
N PRO A 198 16.68 2.42 5.97
CA PRO A 198 15.69 2.89 6.94
C PRO A 198 14.50 1.93 7.09
N LEU A 199 14.13 1.22 6.02
CA LEU A 199 13.07 0.20 6.11
C LEU A 199 13.48 -1.01 6.96
N ALA A 200 14.72 -1.47 6.84
CA ALA A 200 15.24 -2.56 7.68
C ALA A 200 15.24 -2.17 9.15
N ASP A 201 15.70 -0.96 9.49
CA ASP A 201 15.68 -0.45 10.87
C ASP A 201 14.25 -0.41 11.44
N ALA A 202 13.31 0.08 10.65
CA ALA A 202 11.90 0.14 11.04
C ALA A 202 11.26 -1.25 11.18
N VAL A 203 11.57 -2.20 10.31
CA VAL A 203 11.10 -3.59 10.44
C VAL A 203 11.60 -4.23 11.73
N VAL A 204 12.90 -4.13 12.02
CA VAL A 204 13.49 -4.68 13.24
C VAL A 204 12.88 -4.02 14.48
N LEU A 205 12.63 -2.71 14.45
CA LEU A 205 11.96 -2.00 15.53
C LEU A 205 10.52 -2.51 15.75
N VAL A 206 9.74 -2.71 14.69
CA VAL A 206 8.38 -3.26 14.79
C VAL A 206 8.40 -4.67 15.37
N CYS A 207 9.31 -5.54 14.90
CA CYS A 207 9.46 -6.90 15.42
C CYS A 207 9.77 -6.92 16.92
N ASN A 208 10.65 -6.03 17.40
CA ASN A 208 11.06 -5.99 18.81
C ASN A 208 10.14 -5.16 19.73
N SER A 209 9.19 -4.42 19.17
CA SER A 209 8.24 -3.63 19.96
C SER A 209 7.19 -4.50 20.65
N PRO A 210 6.69 -4.13 21.84
CA PRO A 210 5.56 -4.81 22.45
C PRO A 210 4.34 -4.73 21.52
N LYS A 211 3.53 -5.79 21.47
CA LYS A 211 2.42 -5.90 20.51
C LYS A 211 1.10 -5.48 21.14
N SER A 212 0.27 -4.80 20.37
CA SER A 212 -1.13 -4.53 20.72
C SER A 212 -1.94 -4.17 19.50
N ASN A 213 -3.08 -4.84 19.37
CA ASN A 213 -4.13 -4.55 18.39
C ASN A 213 -5.39 -3.98 19.06
N SER A 214 -5.29 -3.49 20.30
CA SER A 214 -6.43 -3.04 21.11
C SER A 214 -7.24 -1.92 20.45
N ALA A 215 -6.56 -0.91 19.92
CA ALA A 215 -7.21 0.19 19.20
C ALA A 215 -7.78 -0.24 17.85
N TYR A 216 -7.08 -1.15 17.14
CA TYR A 216 -7.55 -1.75 15.89
C TYR A 216 -8.87 -2.53 16.09
N LEU A 217 -8.92 -3.41 17.09
CA LEU A 217 -10.15 -4.14 17.41
C LEU A 217 -11.27 -3.21 17.89
N ALA A 218 -10.94 -2.14 18.60
CA ALA A 218 -11.92 -1.16 19.08
C ALA A 218 -12.63 -0.45 17.91
N ILE A 219 -11.89 0.01 16.90
CA ILE A 219 -12.49 0.68 15.74
C ILE A 219 -13.31 -0.31 14.89
N ASP A 220 -12.85 -1.55 14.73
CA ASP A 220 -13.60 -2.59 14.01
C ASP A 220 -14.91 -2.95 14.72
N ALA A 221 -14.91 -3.02 16.04
CA ALA A 221 -16.12 -3.24 16.83
C ALA A 221 -17.13 -2.09 16.67
N ALA A 222 -16.66 -0.84 16.70
CA ALA A 222 -17.50 0.33 16.47
C ALA A 222 -18.07 0.37 15.04
N ILE A 223 -17.26 0.07 14.02
CA ILE A 223 -17.70 -0.05 12.62
C ILE A 223 -18.74 -1.16 12.47
N SER A 224 -18.55 -2.30 13.13
CA SER A 224 -19.50 -3.41 13.14
C SER A 224 -20.87 -2.99 13.68
N ASP A 225 -20.91 -2.23 14.78
CA ASP A 225 -22.18 -1.73 15.34
C ASP A 225 -22.88 -0.76 14.39
N ILE A 226 -22.14 0.16 13.76
CA ILE A 226 -22.68 1.08 12.75
C ILE A 226 -23.28 0.30 11.57
N ARG A 227 -22.56 -0.71 11.07
CA ARG A 227 -23.04 -1.57 9.96
C ARG A 227 -24.30 -2.37 10.34
N LYS A 228 -24.50 -2.65 11.62
CA LYS A 228 -25.71 -3.30 12.17
C LYS A 228 -26.84 -2.30 12.46
N GLY A 229 -26.68 -1.02 12.09
CA GLY A 229 -27.66 0.04 12.31
C GLY A 229 -27.69 0.58 13.74
N LYS A 230 -26.69 0.26 14.58
CA LYS A 230 -26.57 0.77 15.95
C LYS A 230 -25.73 2.04 15.95
N SER A 231 -26.35 3.19 15.71
CA SER A 231 -25.71 4.50 15.82
C SER A 231 -26.43 5.39 16.84
N GLY A 232 -27.72 5.67 16.61
CA GLY A 232 -28.49 6.62 17.42
C GLY A 232 -28.07 8.09 17.20
N PRO A 233 -28.89 9.05 17.62
CA PRO A 233 -28.56 10.47 17.50
C PRO A 233 -27.43 10.86 18.46
N ILE A 234 -26.64 11.87 18.07
CA ILE A 234 -25.64 12.48 18.95
C ILE A 234 -26.34 13.07 20.17
N PRO A 235 -25.90 12.77 21.42
CA PRO A 235 -26.52 13.34 22.62
C PRO A 235 -26.59 14.88 22.57
N ARG A 236 -27.69 15.47 23.08
CA ARG A 236 -27.90 16.93 23.08
C ARG A 236 -26.70 17.72 23.62
N ALA A 237 -26.04 17.18 24.65
CA ALA A 237 -24.88 17.78 25.28
C ALA A 237 -23.59 17.81 24.45
N LEU A 238 -23.57 17.14 23.30
CA LEU A 238 -22.43 17.13 22.37
C LEU A 238 -22.76 17.76 21.01
N GLN A 239 -24.03 18.10 20.75
CA GLN A 239 -24.42 18.78 19.51
C GLN A 239 -23.93 20.22 19.51
N ASN A 240 -23.61 20.78 18.33
CA ASN A 240 -23.14 22.15 18.20
C ASN A 240 -24.16 23.16 18.81
N MET A 241 -23.66 24.23 19.43
CA MET A 241 -24.44 25.25 20.13
C MET A 241 -25.47 25.95 19.23
N HIS A 242 -25.21 26.03 17.92
CA HIS A 242 -26.13 26.61 16.93
C HIS A 242 -27.40 25.76 16.65
N TYR A 243 -27.59 24.65 17.37
CA TYR A 243 -28.77 23.78 17.22
C TYR A 243 -30.02 24.31 17.96
N ASP A 244 -29.91 25.36 18.77
CA ASP A 244 -31.04 25.97 19.50
C ASP A 244 -31.90 26.88 18.60
N GLY A 245 -32.51 26.30 17.55
CA GLY A 245 -33.62 26.93 16.84
C GLY A 245 -34.90 26.97 17.70
N GLU A 246 -35.95 27.67 17.24
CA GLU A 246 -37.22 27.81 17.98
C GLU A 246 -37.87 26.44 18.33
N ASP A 247 -37.63 25.41 17.52
CA ASP A 247 -38.21 24.06 17.67
C ASP A 247 -37.37 23.10 18.55
N ALA A 248 -36.28 23.57 19.17
CA ALA A 248 -35.43 22.71 20.01
C ALA A 248 -36.14 22.35 21.35
N ALA A 249 -36.51 21.07 21.50
CA ALA A 249 -37.20 20.56 22.70
C ALA A 249 -36.38 20.71 24.01
N VAL A 250 -35.04 20.80 23.92
CA VAL A 250 -34.14 21.04 25.06
C VAL A 250 -33.22 22.21 24.70
N LYS A 251 -33.50 23.37 25.30
CA LYS A 251 -32.71 24.60 25.12
C LYS A 251 -31.45 24.58 25.97
N GLY A 252 -30.32 24.92 25.38
CA GLY A 252 -29.01 24.88 26.02
C GLY A 252 -28.33 23.53 25.82
N GLN A 253 -27.06 23.57 25.45
CA GLN A 253 -26.26 22.36 25.24
C GLN A 253 -26.04 21.61 26.56
N PHE A 254 -25.87 22.29 27.70
CA PHE A 254 -25.51 21.69 28.99
C PHE A 254 -24.25 20.79 28.93
N TYR A 255 -23.35 21.09 27.99
CA TYR A 255 -22.05 20.45 27.90
C TYR A 255 -21.22 20.78 29.14
N LYS A 256 -20.69 19.75 29.80
CA LYS A 256 -19.73 19.89 30.88
C LYS A 256 -18.33 19.90 30.30
N TYR A 257 -17.65 21.05 30.39
CA TYR A 257 -16.28 21.21 29.91
C TYR A 257 -15.29 20.52 30.86
N PRO A 258 -14.60 19.43 30.46
CA PRO A 258 -13.83 18.61 31.40
C PRO A 258 -12.71 19.36 32.14
N HIS A 259 -12.12 20.39 31.52
CA HIS A 259 -10.99 21.12 32.12
C HIS A 259 -11.38 21.92 33.38
N ASP A 260 -12.66 22.23 33.57
CA ASP A 260 -13.17 22.93 34.76
C ASP A 260 -13.34 21.99 35.97
N TYR A 261 -13.16 20.68 35.79
CA TYR A 261 -13.33 19.66 36.83
C TYR A 261 -11.99 19.10 37.30
N GLU A 262 -11.93 18.65 38.54
CA GLU A 262 -10.74 18.02 39.12
C GLU A 262 -10.26 16.84 38.28
N GLY A 263 -8.94 16.75 38.05
CA GLY A 263 -8.35 15.71 37.22
C GLY A 263 -8.72 15.82 35.74
N HIS A 264 -9.27 16.96 35.32
CA HIS A 264 -9.77 17.23 33.97
C HIS A 264 -10.77 16.18 33.48
N TYR A 265 -11.61 15.68 34.39
CA TYR A 265 -12.57 14.62 34.10
C TYR A 265 -13.93 14.91 34.76
N VAL A 266 -15.00 14.72 33.99
CA VAL A 266 -16.37 14.83 34.48
C VAL A 266 -17.21 13.66 33.96
N PRO A 267 -18.01 13.00 34.82
CA PRO A 267 -18.98 12.01 34.36
C PRO A 267 -20.06 12.70 33.50
N GLN A 268 -20.02 12.44 32.21
CA GLN A 268 -20.98 12.87 31.21
C GLN A 268 -21.23 11.72 30.23
N GLN A 269 -22.46 11.62 29.71
CA GLN A 269 -22.76 10.68 28.64
C GLN A 269 -22.19 11.21 27.32
N TYR A 270 -21.33 10.40 26.68
CA TYR A 270 -20.76 10.73 25.38
C TYR A 270 -21.35 9.87 24.24
N LEU A 271 -21.64 8.60 24.52
CA LEU A 271 -22.30 7.71 23.55
C LEU A 271 -23.80 8.05 23.43
N PRO A 272 -24.40 7.83 22.24
CA PRO A 272 -25.85 7.84 22.04
C PRO A 272 -26.58 6.92 23.02
N ASP A 273 -27.86 7.20 23.29
CA ASP A 273 -28.66 6.41 24.23
C ASP A 273 -28.72 4.93 23.86
N THR A 274 -28.75 4.62 22.56
CA THR A 274 -28.75 3.26 21.99
C THR A 274 -27.45 2.49 22.25
N LEU A 275 -26.35 3.18 22.56
CA LEU A 275 -25.02 2.63 22.78
C LEU A 275 -24.52 2.89 24.20
N LYS A 276 -25.39 3.32 25.11
CA LYS A 276 -25.00 3.66 26.48
C LYS A 276 -24.39 2.45 27.18
N GLY A 277 -23.16 2.62 27.67
CA GLY A 277 -22.41 1.57 28.37
C GLY A 277 -21.63 0.61 27.47
N VAL A 278 -21.73 0.74 26.14
CA VAL A 278 -20.89 -0.03 25.21
C VAL A 278 -19.43 0.38 25.41
N LYS A 279 -18.55 -0.63 25.44
CA LYS A 279 -17.11 -0.47 25.58
C LYS A 279 -16.43 -1.12 24.37
N TYR A 280 -15.82 -0.29 23.52
CA TYR A 280 -15.08 -0.76 22.34
C TYR A 280 -13.60 -0.99 22.64
N TYR A 281 -12.98 -0.09 23.40
CA TYR A 281 -11.56 -0.15 23.71
C TYR A 281 -11.31 -0.86 25.03
N GLU A 282 -10.45 -1.88 24.96
CA GLU A 282 -9.93 -2.60 26.11
C GLU A 282 -8.40 -2.46 26.13
N TYR A 283 -7.85 -2.03 27.27
CA TYR A 283 -6.41 -1.87 27.42
C TYR A 283 -5.69 -3.21 27.23
N GLY A 284 -4.66 -3.24 26.37
CA GLY A 284 -3.77 -4.39 26.23
C GLY A 284 -2.90 -4.62 27.46
N ASP A 285 -2.39 -5.85 27.62
CA ASP A 285 -1.53 -6.26 28.74
C ASP A 285 -0.05 -5.88 28.53
N ASN A 286 0.20 -4.62 28.17
CA ASN A 286 1.53 -4.07 27.99
C ASN A 286 1.74 -2.86 28.92
N LYS A 287 3.01 -2.52 29.17
CA LYS A 287 3.40 -1.46 30.09
C LYS A 287 2.68 -0.13 29.84
N ASN A 288 2.59 0.32 28.58
CA ASN A 288 2.05 1.63 28.25
C ASN A 288 0.53 1.69 28.43
N GLU A 289 -0.18 0.68 27.96
CA GLU A 289 -1.64 0.59 28.13
C GLU A 289 -2.03 0.35 29.59
N GLN A 290 -1.28 -0.45 30.35
CA GLN A 290 -1.53 -0.63 31.78
C GLN A 290 -1.27 0.65 32.57
N ALA A 291 -0.22 1.42 32.25
CA ALA A 291 0.01 2.73 32.88
C ALA A 291 -1.16 3.70 32.60
N ALA A 292 -1.69 3.72 31.38
CA ALA A 292 -2.88 4.51 31.04
C ALA A 292 -4.13 4.03 31.80
N LYS A 293 -4.32 2.71 31.92
CA LYS A 293 -5.41 2.11 32.69
C LYS A 293 -5.34 2.50 34.16
N GLU A 294 -4.18 2.38 34.79
CA GLU A 294 -3.98 2.75 36.21
C GLU A 294 -4.30 4.23 36.47
N TYR A 295 -3.81 5.12 35.61
CA TYR A 295 -4.10 6.55 35.68
C TYR A 295 -5.61 6.82 35.62
N TRP A 296 -6.30 6.26 34.62
CA TRP A 296 -7.74 6.48 34.45
C TRP A 296 -8.59 5.78 35.50
N ASP A 297 -8.19 4.59 35.97
CA ASP A 297 -8.85 3.91 37.09
C ASP A 297 -8.77 4.79 38.34
N LYS A 298 -7.62 5.40 38.64
CA LYS A 298 -7.46 6.30 39.78
C LYS A 298 -8.36 7.54 39.67
N ILE A 299 -8.42 8.18 38.50
CA ILE A 299 -9.26 9.37 38.30
C ILE A 299 -10.74 9.02 38.37
N LYS A 300 -11.16 7.93 37.73
CA LYS A 300 -12.58 7.54 37.65
C LYS A 300 -13.12 6.92 38.95
N LYS A 301 -12.26 6.33 39.79
CA LYS A 301 -12.61 5.73 41.08
C LYS A 301 -12.55 6.68 42.28
N ARG A 302 -12.04 7.92 42.15
CA ARG A 302 -12.01 8.95 43.22
C ARG A 302 -13.40 9.47 43.66
N LYS A 303 -14.46 8.70 43.44
CA LYS A 303 -15.81 9.03 43.86
C LYS A 303 -16.12 8.49 45.24
#